data_AF-A0AAV3I429-F1
#
_entry.id   AF-A0AAV3I429-F1
#
_cell.length_a   1.000
_cell.length_b   1.000
_cell.length_c   1.000
_cell.angle_alpha   90.00
_cell.angle_beta   90.00
_cell.angle_gamma   90.00
#
_symmetry.space_group_name_H-M   'P 1'
#
loop_
_entity.id
_entity.type
_entity.pdbx_description
1 polymer ?
#
loop_
_entity_poly.entity_id
_entity_poly.type
_entity_poly.pdbx_seq_one_letter_code
_entity_poly.pdbx_strand_id
1 'polypeptide(L)' 'MLAWFGADVIKIERPGVGDVTRHQLRDIPDIDALYFTMLNSNKRSIELNTKTAEGKEVMEKLI' A
#
# COMPACT_ATOMS: atom_id res chain seq x y z
N MET A 1 4.76 -12.34 1.76
CA MET A 1 5.68 -13.32 2.39
C MET A 1 6.80 -12.67 3.20
N LEU A 2 7.64 -11.76 2.66
CA LEU A 2 8.77 -11.19 3.44
C LEU A 2 8.38 -10.64 4.83
N ALA A 3 7.27 -9.90 4.93
CA ALA A 3 6.75 -9.42 6.21
C ALA A 3 6.44 -10.55 7.22
N TRP A 4 5.95 -11.69 6.72
CA TRP A 4 5.69 -12.87 7.56
C TRP A 4 6.98 -13.54 8.02
N PHE A 5 8.07 -13.35 7.29
CA PHE A 5 9.40 -13.83 7.66
C PHE A 5 10.18 -12.82 8.51
N GLY A 6 9.51 -11.76 9.01
CA GLY A 6 10.09 -10.80 9.94
C GLY A 6 10.67 -9.53 9.32
N ALA A 7 10.53 -9.34 8.00
CA ALA A 7 10.93 -8.08 7.39
C ALA A 7 10.02 -6.93 7.81
N ASP A 8 10.59 -5.75 8.03
CA ASP A 8 9.82 -4.53 8.15
C ASP A 8 9.38 -4.07 6.74
N VAL A 9 8.08 -4.13 6.47
CA VAL A 9 7.53 -3.84 5.13
C VAL A 9 6.66 -2.60 5.16
N ILE A 10 7.15 -1.57 4.47
CA ILE A 10 6.39 -0.35 4.15
C ILE A 10 5.86 -0.48 2.72
N LYS A 11 4.54 -0.38 2.56
CA LYS A 11 3.86 -0.39 1.27
C LYS A 11 3.55 1.06 0.86
N ILE A 12 4.19 1.51 -0.21
CA ILE A 12 3.92 2.83 -0.81
C ILE A 12 2.73 2.71 -1.75
N GLU A 13 1.71 3.54 -1.55
CA GLU A 13 0.47 3.51 -2.33
C GLU A 13 0.09 4.87 -2.91
N ARG A 14 -0.69 4.86 -3.99
CA ARG A 14 -1.10 6.09 -4.70
C ARG A 14 -2.12 6.90 -3.90
N PRO A 15 -2.08 8.24 -3.98
CA PRO A 15 -3.06 9.07 -3.32
C PRO A 15 -4.53 8.80 -3.63
N GLY A 16 -5.35 8.78 -2.57
CA GLY A 16 -6.82 8.68 -2.62
C GLY A 16 -7.39 7.31 -3.00
N VAL A 17 -6.63 6.45 -3.68
CA VAL A 17 -7.09 5.14 -4.17
C VAL A 17 -6.26 3.96 -3.67
N GLY A 18 -4.99 4.20 -3.37
CA GLY A 18 -4.06 3.15 -2.97
C GLY A 18 -3.82 2.06 -4.03
N ASP A 19 -3.59 0.83 -3.56
CA ASP A 19 -3.52 -0.40 -4.35
C ASP A 19 -4.88 -0.74 -4.96
N VAL A 20 -4.89 -1.15 -6.24
CA VAL A 20 -6.12 -1.49 -6.97
C VAL A 20 -6.94 -2.59 -6.29
N THR A 21 -6.28 -3.52 -5.60
CA THR A 21 -6.92 -4.63 -4.90
C THR A 21 -7.80 -4.17 -3.72
N ARG A 22 -7.65 -2.93 -3.22
CA ARG A 22 -8.54 -2.35 -2.20
C ARG A 22 -10.00 -2.25 -2.66
N HIS A 23 -10.20 -2.09 -3.97
CA HIS A 23 -11.51 -1.82 -4.58
C HIS A 23 -12.02 -2.94 -5.49
N GLN A 24 -11.15 -3.86 -5.89
CA GLN A 24 -11.52 -4.97 -6.77
C GLN A 24 -12.30 -6.05 -6.01
N LEU A 25 -13.46 -6.43 -6.55
CA LEU A 25 -14.28 -7.54 -6.04
C LEU A 25 -14.66 -7.37 -4.56
N ARG A 26 -14.98 -6.14 -4.14
CA ARG A 26 -15.48 -5.86 -2.79
C ARG A 26 -16.75 -6.67 -2.52
N ASP A 27 -16.72 -7.39 -1.41
CA ASP A 27 -17.85 -8.08 -0.80
C ASP A 27 -18.66 -7.13 0.11
N ILE A 28 -18.00 -6.12 0.70
CA ILE A 28 -18.63 -5.08 1.52
C ILE A 28 -18.33 -3.69 0.92
N PRO A 29 -19.35 -2.86 0.64
CA PRO A 29 -19.15 -1.48 0.20
C PRO A 29 -18.28 -0.67 1.17
N ASP A 30 -17.46 0.22 0.63
CA ASP A 30 -16.58 1.13 1.38
C ASP A 30 -15.54 0.51 2.33
N ILE A 31 -15.46 -0.83 2.40
CA ILE A 31 -14.42 -1.58 3.10
C ILE A 31 -13.41 -2.14 2.08
N ASP A 32 -12.14 -2.26 2.47
CA ASP A 32 -11.13 -2.90 1.63
C ASP A 32 -11.55 -4.34 1.27
N ALA A 33 -11.42 -4.70 -0.01
CA ALA A 33 -11.78 -6.04 -0.46
C ALA A 33 -10.91 -7.12 0.20
N LEU A 34 -11.47 -8.32 0.36
CA LEU A 34 -10.71 -9.50 0.83
C LEU A 34 -9.43 -9.73 0.01
N TYR A 35 -9.44 -9.39 -1.28
CA TYR A 35 -8.26 -9.49 -2.11
C TYR A 35 -7.08 -8.66 -1.58
N PHE A 36 -7.34 -7.44 -1.10
CA PHE A 36 -6.33 -6.60 -0.48
C PHE A 36 -5.88 -7.16 0.87
N THR A 37 -6.84 -7.51 1.75
CA THR A 37 -6.54 -7.88 3.15
C THR A 37 -5.78 -9.20 3.24
N MET A 38 -6.07 -10.16 2.36
CA MET A 38 -5.35 -11.44 2.29
C MET A 38 -3.90 -11.30 1.82
N LEU A 39 -3.59 -10.31 0.95
CA LEU A 39 -2.26 -10.15 0.36
C LEU A 39 -1.37 -9.11 1.04
N ASN A 40 -1.95 -8.23 1.87
CA ASN A 40 -1.25 -7.08 2.45
C ASN A 40 -1.16 -7.09 3.97
N SER A 41 -1.48 -8.22 4.60
CA SER A 41 -1.21 -8.44 6.03
C SER A 41 0.27 -8.20 6.39
N ASN A 42 0.49 -7.73 7.62
CA ASN A 42 1.81 -7.45 8.23
C ASN A 42 2.61 -6.31 7.56
N LYS A 43 1.96 -5.44 6.77
CA LYS A 43 2.58 -4.27 6.15
C LYS A 43 2.03 -2.98 6.77
N ARG A 44 2.86 -1.95 6.86
CA ARG A 44 2.42 -0.57 7.10
C ARG A 44 2.20 0.11 5.75
N SER A 45 1.13 0.87 5.60
CA SER A 45 0.82 1.59 4.35
C SER A 45 1.12 3.06 4.51
N ILE A 46 1.75 3.67 3.50
CA ILE A 46 1.86 5.12 3.38
C ILE A 46 1.42 5.57 1.99
N GLU A 47 0.75 6.71 1.96
CA GLU A 47 0.33 7.37 0.74
C GLU A 47 1.45 8.28 0.22
N LEU A 48 1.84 8.12 -1.06
CA LEU A 48 2.89 8.95 -1.66
C LEU A 48 2.67 9.15 -3.16
N ASN A 49 2.70 10.40 -3.61
CA ASN A 49 2.71 10.72 -5.02
C ASN A 49 4.15 10.74 -5.58
N THR A 50 4.65 9.61 -6.05
CA THR A 50 6.01 9.50 -6.61
C THR A 50 6.22 10.25 -7.94
N LYS A 51 5.19 10.92 -8.46
CA LYS A 51 5.30 11.76 -9.67
C LYS A 51 5.66 13.21 -9.38
N THR A 52 5.54 13.68 -8.13
CA THR A 52 5.94 15.05 -7.77
C THR A 52 7.41 15.11 -7.36
N ALA A 53 8.01 16.30 -7.31
CA ALA A 53 9.38 16.47 -6.89
C ALA A 53 9.57 16.09 -5.41
N GLU A 54 8.65 16.53 -4.56
CA GLU A 54 8.64 16.25 -3.12
C GLU A 54 8.44 14.75 -2.86
N GLY A 55 7.57 14.10 -3.64
CA GLY A 55 7.34 12.66 -3.51
C GLY A 55 8.55 11.83 -3.92
N LYS A 56 9.33 12.30 -4.90
CA LYS A 56 10.62 11.68 -5.26
C LYS A 56 11.65 11.86 -4.14
N GLU A 57 11.76 13.03 -3.53
CA GLU A 57 12.67 13.27 -2.42
C GLU A 57 12.35 12.36 -1.21
N VAL A 58 11.06 12.17 -0.90
CA VAL A 58 10.65 11.21 0.14
C VAL A 58 11.01 9.78 -0.26
N MET A 59 10.78 9.39 -1.51
CA MET A 59 11.14 8.06 -2.00
C MET A 59 12.64 7.79 -1.92
N GLU A 60 13.47 8.78 -2.27
CA GLU A 60 14.93 8.69 -2.16
C GLU A 60 15.42 8.47 -0.73
N LYS A 61 14.72 9.02 0.28
CA LYS A 61 15.02 8.78 1.70
C LYS A 61 14.62 7.40 2.21
N LEU A 62 13.75 6.69 1.48
CA LEU A 62 13.24 5.36 1.85
C LEU A 62 14.05 4.22 1.21
N ILE A 63 14.96 4.53 0.28
CA ILE A 63 15.88 3.59 -0.38
C ILE A 63 17.20 3.57 0.38
#